data_AF-A0A958IU71-F1
#
_entry.id   AF-A0A958IU71-F1
#
_cell.length_a   1.000
_cell.length_b   1.000
_cell.length_c   1.000
_cell.angle_alpha   90.00
_cell.angle_beta   90.00
_cell.angle_gamma   90.00
#
_symmetry.space_group_name_H-M   'P 1'
#
loop_
_entity.id
_entity.type
_entity.pdbx_description
1 polymer ?
#
loop_
_entity_poly.entity_id
_entity_poly.type
_entity_poly.pdbx_seq_one_letter_code
_entity_poly.pdbx_strand_id
1 'polypeptide(L)' 'YPELKIREALIIHDRFDPVVPFSSARAIAAGWPNARLLVSEGYGHFRLMKNPDLIAEVAAFLGD' A
#
# COMPACT_ATOMS: atom_id res chain seq x y z
N TYR A 1 -23.41 9.90 4.51
CA TYR A 1 -22.36 10.24 3.53
C TYR A 1 -22.66 9.47 2.26
N PRO A 2 -22.67 10.09 1.07
CA PRO A 2 -22.78 9.31 -0.17
C PRO A 2 -21.61 8.32 -0.25
N GLU A 3 -21.85 7.13 -0.79
CA GLU A 3 -20.78 6.18 -1.08
C GLU A 3 -19.80 6.81 -2.06
N LEU A 4 -18.55 6.99 -1.62
CA LEU A 4 -17.46 7.41 -2.49
C LEU A 4 -17.09 6.24 -3.41
N LYS A 5 -17.25 6.42 -4.72
CA LYS A 5 -16.78 5.45 -5.72
C LYS A 5 -15.29 5.63 -5.96
N ILE A 6 -14.49 4.84 -5.27
CA ILE A 6 -13.04 4.79 -5.48
C ILE A 6 -12.76 3.90 -6.69
N ARG A 7 -12.09 4.48 -7.71
CA ARG A 7 -11.73 3.76 -8.93
C ARG A 7 -10.62 2.75 -8.68
N GLU A 8 -9.55 3.18 -8.03
CA GLU A 8 -8.39 2.36 -7.71
C GLU A 8 -7.82 2.78 -6.36
N ALA A 9 -7.21 1.83 -5.66
CA ALA A 9 -6.49 2.08 -4.41
C ALA A 9 -5.15 1.34 -4.43
N LEU A 10 -4.08 2.00 -4.00
CA LEU A 10 -2.77 1.37 -3.81
C LEU A 10 -2.50 1.23 -2.31
N ILE A 11 -2.27 -0.01 -1.88
CA ILE A 11 -1.85 -0.35 -0.52
C ILE A 11 -0.39 -0.75 -0.58
N ILE A 12 0.46 -0.11 0.22
CA ILE A 12 1.89 -0.41 0.30
C ILE A 12 2.20 -0.87 1.72
N HIS A 13 2.83 -2.04 1.86
CA HIS A 13 3.22 -2.57 3.16
C HIS A 13 4.56 -3.28 3.11
N ASP A 14 5.34 -3.19 4.18
CA ASP A 14 6.55 -3.99 4.32
C ASP A 14 6.22 -5.36 4.93
N ARG A 15 6.66 -6.46 4.31
CA ARG A 15 6.38 -7.82 4.79
C ARG A 15 6.87 -8.06 6.22
N PHE A 16 7.94 -7.37 6.62
CA PHE A 16 8.60 -7.52 7.90
C PHE A 16 8.42 -6.29 8.80
N ASP A 17 7.36 -5.50 8.57
CA ASP A 17 6.98 -4.39 9.45
C ASP A 17 6.83 -4.89 10.91
N PRO A 18 7.65 -4.37 11.86
CA PRO A 18 7.62 -4.80 13.25
C PRO A 18 6.50 -4.15 14.08
N VAL A 19 5.80 -3.16 13.53
CA VAL A 19 4.75 -2.39 14.21
C VAL A 19 3.38 -2.89 13.81
N VAL A 20 3.15 -3.09 12.50
CA VAL A 20 1.86 -3.54 11.96
C VAL A 20 2.04 -4.84 11.17
N PRO A 21 1.37 -5.94 11.55
CA PRO A 21 1.49 -7.21 10.85
C PRO A 21 1.10 -7.12 9.37
N PHE A 22 1.84 -7.82 8.50
CA PHE A 22 1.52 -7.91 7.07
C PHE A 22 0.10 -8.46 6.79
N SER A 23 -0.45 -9.27 7.69
CA SER A 23 -1.84 -9.76 7.59
C SER A 23 -2.87 -8.63 7.55
N SER A 24 -2.59 -7.48 8.20
CA SER A 24 -3.48 -6.31 8.17
C SER A 24 -3.60 -5.74 6.75
N ALA A 25 -2.47 -5.53 6.07
CA ALA A 25 -2.46 -5.06 4.69
C ALA A 25 -3.15 -6.05 3.74
N ARG A 26 -2.93 -7.36 3.93
CA ARG A 26 -3.64 -8.41 3.17
C ARG A 26 -5.16 -8.36 3.40
N ALA A 27 -5.61 -8.18 4.64
CA ALA A 27 -7.03 -8.10 4.95
C ALA A 27 -7.69 -6.88 4.30
N ILE A 28 -7.03 -5.72 4.32
CA ILE A 28 -7.53 -4.51 3.65
C ILE A 28 -7.60 -4.73 2.14
N ALA A 29 -6.54 -5.26 1.52
CA ALA A 29 -6.51 -5.50 0.08
C ALA A 29 -7.59 -6.51 -0.37
N ALA A 30 -7.86 -7.53 0.45
CA ALA A 30 -8.91 -8.50 0.16
C ALA A 30 -10.33 -7.94 0.35
N GLY A 31 -10.50 -6.96 1.24
CA GLY A 31 -11.80 -6.36 1.56
C GLY A 31 -12.13 -5.09 0.78
N TRP A 32 -11.16 -4.50 0.07
CA TRP A 32 -11.35 -3.26 -0.67
C TRP A 32 -11.38 -3.54 -2.20
N PRO A 33 -12.53 -3.35 -2.85
CA PRO A 33 -12.64 -3.45 -4.31
C PRO A 33 -11.68 -2.50 -5.05
N ASN A 34 -11.00 -3.02 -6.07
CA ASN A 34 -10.02 -2.28 -6.88
C ASN A 34 -8.75 -1.86 -6.13
N ALA A 35 -8.45 -2.49 -4.99
CA ALA A 35 -7.18 -2.29 -4.32
C ALA A 35 -6.07 -3.18 -4.89
N ARG A 36 -4.90 -2.60 -5.15
CA ARG A 36 -3.65 -3.30 -5.44
C ARG A 36 -2.75 -3.28 -4.21
N LEU A 37 -2.23 -4.45 -3.82
CA LEU A 37 -1.25 -4.57 -2.74
C LEU A 37 0.16 -4.64 -3.32
N LEU A 38 0.98 -3.65 -3.01
CA LEU A 38 2.42 -3.63 -3.27
C LEU A 38 3.17 -4.00 -1.98
N VAL A 39 4.01 -5.02 -2.07
CA VAL A 39 4.76 -5.56 -0.91
C VAL A 39 6.23 -5.22 -1.07
N SER A 40 6.77 -4.54 -0.07
CA SER A 40 8.22 -4.35 0.08
C SER A 40 8.78 -5.28 1.16
N GLU A 41 10.10 -5.44 1.21
CA GLU A 41 10.76 -6.30 2.19
C GLU A 41 11.97 -5.59 2.81
N GLY A 42 11.97 -5.47 4.14
CA GLY A 42 13.12 -5.01 4.91
C GLY A 42 13.22 -3.50 5.14
N TYR A 43 12.26 -2.70 4.67
CA TYR A 43 12.16 -1.28 4.98
C TYR A 43 11.56 -1.01 6.36
N GLY A 44 10.66 -1.89 6.80
CA GLY A 44 9.89 -1.74 8.01
C GLY A 44 8.93 -0.55 7.98
N HIS A 45 8.30 -0.26 9.12
CA HIS A 45 7.17 0.67 9.21
C HIS A 45 7.45 2.09 8.71
N PHE A 46 8.57 2.69 9.11
CA PHE A 46 8.79 4.14 9.02
C PHE A 46 9.63 4.58 7.81
N ARG A 47 10.07 3.64 6.96
CA ARG A 47 11.02 3.95 5.89
C ARG A 47 10.46 3.79 4.49
N LEU A 48 9.24 3.26 4.31
CA LEU A 48 8.64 3.04 2.99
C LEU A 48 8.83 4.24 2.05
N MET A 49 8.40 5.43 2.46
CA MET A 49 8.50 6.66 1.66
C MET A 49 9.90 7.32 1.64
N LYS A 50 10.93 6.64 2.13
CA LYS A 50 12.34 7.05 1.98
C LYS A 50 13.04 6.30 0.85
N ASN A 51 12.40 5.28 0.27
CA ASN A 51 13.01 4.45 -0.75
C ASN A 51 12.55 4.93 -2.15
N PRO A 52 13.48 5.27 -3.06
CA PRO A 52 13.16 5.83 -4.37
C PRO A 52 12.29 4.93 -5.25
N ASP A 53 12.42 3.62 -5.15
CA ASP A 53 11.62 2.62 -5.85
C ASP A 53 10.13 2.73 -5.48
N LEU A 54 9.82 2.84 -4.17
CA LEU A 54 8.44 3.00 -3.71
C LEU A 54 7.85 4.37 -4.08
N ILE A 55 8.68 5.41 -4.05
CA ILE A 55 8.25 6.74 -4.50
C ILE A 55 7.88 6.72 -5.98
N ALA A 56 8.66 6.03 -6.82
CA ALA A 56 8.36 5.89 -8.25
C ALA A 56 7.04 5.15 -8.49
N GLU A 57 6.78 4.07 -7.75
CA GLU A 57 5.51 3.32 -7.82
C GLU A 57 4.29 4.18 -7.41
N VAL A 58 4.44 4.98 -6.35
CA VAL A 58 3.38 5.92 -5.93
C VAL A 58 3.17 7.01 -6.98
N ALA A 59 4.25 7.57 -7.53
CA ALA A 59 4.15 8.61 -8.56
C ALA A 59 3.49 8.09 -9.84
N ALA A 60 3.81 6.86 -10.26
CA ALA A 60 3.16 6.20 -11.38
C ALA A 60 1.66 6.01 -11.11
N PHE A 61 1.29 5.47 -9.95
CA PHE A 61 -0.10 5.29 -9.56
C PHE A 61 -0.93 6.59 -9.53
N LEU A 62 -0.31 7.72 -9.17
CA LEU A 62 -0.98 9.02 -9.16
C LEU A 62 -1.05 9.69 -10.54
N GLY A 63 -0.20 9.26 -11.49
CA GLY A 63 -0.14 9.81 -12.84
C GLY A 63 -1.12 9.16 -13.83
N ASP A 64 -1.65 7.99 -13.47
CA ASP A 64 -2.70 7.26 -14.19
C ASP A 64 -4.10 7.86 -13.95
#